data_AF-A0AAP5GYK3-F1
#
_entry.id   AF-A0AAP5GYK3-F1
#
_cell.length_a   1.000
_cell.length_b   1.000
_cell.length_c   1.000
_cell.angle_alpha   90.00
_cell.angle_beta   90.00
_cell.angle_gamma   90.00
#
_symmetry.space_group_name_H-M   'P 1'
#
loop_
_entity.id
_entity.type
_entity.pdbx_description
1 polymer ?
#
loop_
_entity_poly.entity_id
_entity_poly.type
_entity_poly.pdbx_seq_one_letter_code
_entity_poly.pdbx_strand_id
1 'polypeptide(L)'
;MKMQWALIAGLVFALFTGIFAVINVNSVEVNLLFNTFQIPLILLILGCTLIGGIIVGSYGIYRQYRLQRENKQLKLRVSELENAKSSTDTFDSYASMDTIGTTEPEGSIANDSIESQRKGNPTGTL
;
A
#
# COMPACT_ATOMS: atom_id res chain seq x y z
N MET A 1 3.19 12.20 12.34
CA MET A 1 2.20 13.05 13.03
C MET A 1 0.80 12.43 13.19
N LYS A 2 0.32 11.55 12.30
CA LYS A 2 -1.06 11.02 12.30
C LYS A 2 -1.50 10.33 13.62
N MET A 3 -0.61 9.58 14.25
CA MET A 3 -0.92 8.89 15.52
C MET A 3 -1.10 9.86 16.69
N GLN A 4 -0.32 10.96 16.75
CA GLN A 4 -0.48 11.99 17.78
C GLN A 4 -1.81 12.73 17.64
N TRP A 5 -2.24 12.99 16.40
CA TRP A 5 -3.57 13.55 16.12
C TRP A 5 -4.71 12.59 16.47
N ALA A 6 -4.52 11.28 16.27
CA ALA A 6 -5.51 10.29 16.70
C ALA A 6 -5.64 10.25 18.24
N LEU A 7 -4.52 10.35 18.97
CA LEU A 7 -4.54 10.41 20.43
C LEU A 7 -5.24 11.68 20.95
N ILE A 8 -4.95 12.85 20.37
CA ILE A 8 -5.61 14.09 20.79
C ILE A 8 -7.11 14.06 20.50
N ALA A 9 -7.51 13.54 19.33
CA ALA A 9 -8.91 13.37 18.98
C ALA A 9 -9.62 12.37 19.91
N GLY A 10 -8.95 11.26 20.25
CA GLY A 10 -9.45 10.28 21.21
C GLY A 10 -9.64 10.86 22.62
N LEU A 11 -8.72 11.69 23.09
CA LEU A 11 -8.82 12.35 24.39
C LEU A 11 -10.00 13.34 24.44
N VAL A 12 -10.15 14.16 23.40
CA VAL A 12 -11.28 15.09 23.27
C VAL A 12 -12.61 14.33 23.19
N PHE A 13 -12.65 13.23 22.44
CA PHE A 13 -13.82 12.36 22.35
C PHE A 13 -14.17 11.70 23.69
N ALA A 14 -13.16 11.24 24.44
CA ALA A 14 -13.35 10.68 25.78
C ALA A 14 -13.90 11.73 26.76
N LEU A 15 -13.41 12.98 26.69
CA LEU A 15 -13.93 14.08 27.49
C LEU A 15 -15.41 14.34 27.17
N PHE A 16 -15.77 14.44 25.89
CA PHE A 16 -17.18 14.60 25.48
C PHE A 16 -18.05 13.44 25.96
N THR A 17 -17.59 12.21 25.78
CA THR A 17 -18.29 11.01 26.23
C THR A 17 -18.51 11.01 27.74
N GLY A 18 -17.51 11.44 28.52
CA GLY A 18 -17.61 11.60 29.98
C GLY A 18 -18.63 12.65 30.38
N ILE A 19 -18.66 13.80 29.70
CA ILE A 19 -19.67 14.85 29.94
C ILE A 19 -21.09 14.31 29.66
N PHE A 20 -21.28 13.62 28.54
CA PHE A 20 -22.56 12.97 28.22
C PHE A 20 -22.95 11.92 29.25
N ALA A 21 -21.98 11.17 29.79
CA ALA A 21 -22.24 10.17 30.80
C ALA A 21 -22.77 10.77 32.11
N VAL A 22 -22.26 11.93 32.52
CA VAL A 22 -22.72 12.62 33.73
C VAL A 22 -24.09 13.26 33.53
N ILE A 23 -24.30 13.96 32.41
CA ILE A 23 -25.55 14.70 32.17
C ILE A 23 -26.72 13.75 31.82
N ASN A 24 -26.44 12.63 31.16
CA ASN A 24 -27.45 11.72 30.63
C ASN A 24 -27.41 10.34 31.31
N VAL A 25 -27.19 10.31 32.62
CA VAL A 25 -27.27 9.07 33.43
C VAL A 25 -28.72 8.65 33.72
N ASN A 26 -29.69 9.19 32.99
CA ASN A 26 -31.09 8.83 33.14
C ASN A 26 -31.29 7.38 32.72
N SER A 27 -31.91 6.59 33.61
CA SER A 27 -32.25 5.20 33.31
C SER A 27 -33.35 5.16 32.26
N VAL A 28 -33.14 4.38 31.20
CA VAL A 28 -34.10 4.18 30.12
C VAL A 28 -34.43 2.69 30.04
N GLU A 29 -35.71 2.40 29.84
CA GLU A 29 -36.18 1.04 29.71
C GLU A 29 -35.85 0.53 28.32
N VAL A 30 -35.06 -0.53 28.26
CA VAL A 30 -34.71 -1.18 27.01
C VAL A 30 -35.24 -2.60 26.97
N ASN A 31 -36.05 -2.84 25.95
CA ASN A 31 -36.59 -4.15 25.63
C ASN A 31 -35.54 -4.89 24.81
N LEU A 32 -34.73 -5.71 25.48
CA LEU A 32 -33.95 -6.71 24.76
C LEU A 32 -34.92 -7.82 24.37
N LEU A 33 -34.71 -8.44 23.20
CA LEU A 33 -35.62 -9.40 22.56
C LEU A 33 -36.18 -10.49 23.50
N PHE A 34 -35.51 -10.75 24.63
CA PHE A 34 -35.86 -11.75 25.64
C PHE A 34 -36.15 -11.18 27.05
N ASN A 35 -35.86 -9.91 27.33
CA ASN A 35 -36.06 -9.32 28.66
C ASN A 35 -35.94 -7.78 28.65
N THR A 36 -36.68 -7.10 29.52
CA THR A 36 -36.55 -5.65 29.76
C THR A 36 -35.56 -5.34 30.86
N PHE A 37 -34.69 -4.36 30.62
CA PHE A 37 -33.73 -3.87 31.61
C PHE A 37 -33.79 -2.34 31.70
N GLN A 38 -33.61 -1.82 32.91
CA GLN A 38 -33.49 -0.40 33.19
C GLN A 38 -32.02 -0.07 33.35
N ILE A 39 -31.43 0.53 32.32
CA ILE A 39 -30.00 0.90 32.30
C ILE A 39 -29.83 2.30 31.70
N PRO A 40 -28.84 3.08 32.16
CA PRO A 40 -28.56 4.39 31.58
C PRO A 40 -28.24 4.29 30.08
N LEU A 41 -28.80 5.20 29.28
CA LEU A 41 -28.66 5.18 27.82
C LEU A 41 -27.20 5.18 27.36
N ILE A 42 -26.34 5.93 28.05
CA ILE A 42 -24.90 5.99 27.74
C ILE A 42 -24.18 4.65 27.93
N LEU A 43 -24.56 3.87 28.96
CA LEU A 43 -23.95 2.56 29.22
C LEU A 43 -24.30 1.57 28.10
N LEU A 44 -25.53 1.65 27.59
CA LEU A 44 -25.95 0.86 26.45
C LEU A 44 -25.16 1.22 25.18
N ILE A 45 -25.07 2.52 24.85
CA ILE A 45 -24.31 2.99 23.68
C ILE A 45 -22.85 2.60 23.82
N LEU A 46 -22.22 2.85 24.97
CA LEU A 46 -20.82 2.47 25.21
C LEU A 46 -20.61 0.98 25.09
N GLY A 47 -21.49 0.14 25.64
CA GLY A 47 -21.40 -1.31 25.53
C GLY A 47 -21.48 -1.78 24.08
N CYS A 48 -22.49 -1.33 23.33
CA CYS A 48 -22.65 -1.68 21.92
C CYS A 48 -21.47 -1.18 21.07
N THR A 49 -21.01 0.06 21.31
CA THR A 49 -19.90 0.66 20.56
C THR A 49 -18.58 -0.03 20.87
N LEU A 50 -18.35 -0.43 22.12
CA LEU A 50 -17.17 -1.20 22.51
C LEU A 50 -17.14 -2.55 21.80
N ILE A 51 -18.26 -3.29 21.80
CA ILE A 51 -18.37 -4.58 21.10
C ILE A 51 -18.16 -4.39 19.60
N GLY A 52 -18.85 -3.42 18.98
CA GLY A 52 -18.68 -3.10 17.56
C GLY A 52 -17.23 -2.71 17.22
N GLY A 53 -16.58 -1.93 18.10
CA GLY A 53 -15.19 -1.53 17.98
C GLY A 53 -14.22 -2.71 18.06
N ILE A 54 -14.48 -3.69 18.93
CA ILE A 54 -13.69 -4.94 18.99
C ILE A 54 -13.83 -5.73 17.69
N ILE A 55 -15.05 -5.86 17.15
CA ILE A 55 -15.31 -6.58 15.89
C ILE A 55 -14.60 -5.89 14.71
N VAL A 56 -14.79 -4.58 14.55
CA VAL A 56 -14.16 -3.82 13.46
C VAL A 56 -12.64 -3.75 13.63
N GLY A 57 -12.17 -3.54 14.86
CA GLY A 57 -10.76 -3.51 15.20
C GLY A 57 -10.07 -4.82 14.86
N SER A 58 -10.60 -5.94 15.35
CA SER A 58 -10.05 -7.27 15.05
C SER A 58 -10.01 -7.56 13.54
N TYR A 59 -11.07 -7.22 12.80
CA TYR A 59 -11.09 -7.33 11.34
C TYR A 59 -10.02 -6.45 10.68
N GLY A 60 -9.82 -5.22 11.17
CA GLY A 60 -8.79 -4.30 10.72
C GLY A 60 -7.37 -4.87 10.91
N ILE A 61 -7.07 -5.40 12.10
CA ILE A 61 -5.79 -6.08 12.37
C ILE A 61 -5.60 -7.27 11.42
N TYR A 62 -6.62 -8.12 11.26
CA TYR A 62 -6.55 -9.28 10.39
C TYR A 62 -6.25 -8.91 8.94
N ARG A 63 -6.97 -7.91 8.40
CA ARG A 63 -6.75 -7.39 7.04
C ARG A 63 -5.35 -6.82 6.88
N GLN A 64 -4.90 -6.04 7.85
CA GLN A 64 -3.56 -5.44 7.84
C GLN A 64 -2.48 -6.52 7.83
N TYR A 65 -2.64 -7.59 8.61
CA TYR A 65 -1.71 -8.71 8.64
C TYR A 65 -1.62 -9.43 7.28
N ARG A 66 -2.75 -9.71 6.64
CA ARG A 66 -2.78 -10.29 5.29
C ARG A 66 -2.05 -9.43 4.27
N LEU A 67 -2.35 -8.13 4.25
CA LEU A 67 -1.72 -7.16 3.36
C LEU A 67 -0.20 -7.11 3.56
N GLN A 68 0.28 -7.17 4.81
CA GLN A 68 1.72 -7.23 5.09
C GLN A 68 2.37 -8.49 4.53
N ARG A 69 1.71 -9.65 4.63
CA ARG A 69 2.24 -10.91 4.09
C ARG A 69 2.33 -10.88 2.57
N GLU A 70 1.30 -10.38 1.90
CA GLU A 70 1.28 -10.18 0.45
C GLU A 70 2.38 -9.19 0.03
N ASN A 71 2.53 -8.07 0.76
CA ASN A 71 3.61 -7.11 0.52
C ASN A 71 5.00 -7.75 0.61
N LYS A 72 5.23 -8.61 1.62
CA LYS A 72 6.51 -9.32 1.76
C LYS A 72 6.77 -10.25 0.57
N GLN A 73 5.77 -11.02 0.13
CA GLN A 73 5.93 -11.91 -1.01
C GLN A 73 6.20 -11.14 -2.32
N LEU A 74 5.47 -10.05 -2.54
CA LEU A 74 5.68 -9.19 -3.70
C LEU A 74 7.08 -8.59 -3.70
N LYS A 75 7.56 -8.10 -2.55
CA LYS A 75 8.93 -7.57 -2.40
C LYS A 75 10.01 -8.62 -2.69
N LEU A 76 9.80 -9.86 -2.27
CA LEU A 76 10.72 -10.95 -2.57
C LEU A 76 10.78 -11.25 -4.07
N ARG A 77 9.63 -11.34 -4.74
CA ARG A 77 9.58 -11.55 -6.19
C ARG A 77 10.24 -10.43 -6.99
N VAL A 78 10.05 -9.17 -6.57
CA VAL A 78 10.71 -8.02 -7.18
C VAL A 78 12.23 -8.14 -7.04
N SER A 79 12.72 -8.45 -5.83
CA SER A 79 14.15 -8.69 -5.56
C SER A 79 14.74 -9.83 -6.39
N GLU A 80 14.03 -10.96 -6.52
CA GLU A 80 14.48 -12.09 -7.34
C GLU A 80 14.59 -11.74 -8.82
N LEU A 81 13.61 -11.00 -9.36
CA LEU A 81 13.62 -10.54 -10.75
C LEU A 81 14.73 -9.52 -11.01
N GLU A 82 15.00 -8.61 -10.07
CA GLU A 82 16.10 -7.64 -10.15
C GLU A 82 17.48 -8.34 -10.13
N ASN A 83 17.64 -9.36 -9.29
CA ASN A 83 18.87 -10.17 -9.24
C ASN A 83 19.07 -11.04 -10.49
N ALA A 84 17.98 -11.59 -11.06
CA ALA A 84 18.05 -12.33 -12.31
C ALA A 84 18.46 -11.43 -13.48
N LYS A 85 17.93 -10.20 -13.54
CA LYS A 85 18.28 -9.22 -14.58
C LYS A 85 19.76 -8.80 -14.54
N SER A 86 20.28 -8.57 -13.33
CA SER A 86 21.70 -8.22 -13.13
C SER A 86 22.67 -9.39 -13.42
N SER A 87 22.18 -10.63 -13.34
CA SER A 87 22.95 -11.82 -13.76
C SER A 87 22.96 -12.00 -15.28
N THR A 88 21.89 -11.62 -15.99
CA THR A 88 21.82 -11.66 -17.46
C THR A 88 22.69 -10.58 -18.12
N ASP A 89 22.76 -9.37 -17.56
CA ASP A 89 23.66 -8.32 -18.07
C ASP A 89 25.15 -8.71 -18.00
N THR A 90 25.52 -9.64 -17.10
CA THR A 90 26.89 -10.17 -16.99
C THR A 90 27.20 -11.24 -18.06
N PHE A 91 26.17 -11.88 -18.61
CA PHE A 91 26.29 -12.96 -19.61
C PHE A 91 26.42 -12.40 -21.03
N ASP A 92 25.75 -11.30 -21.34
CA ASP A 92 25.86 -10.65 -22.65
C ASP A 92 27.24 -10.00 -22.88
N SER A 93 28.01 -9.75 -21.80
CA SER A 93 29.35 -9.16 -21.89
C SER A 93 30.43 -10.14 -22.35
N TYR A 94 30.23 -11.46 -22.30
CA TYR A 94 31.25 -12.42 -22.74
C TYR A 94 31.01 -12.97 -24.16
N ALA A 95 29.79 -12.81 -24.71
CA ALA A 95 29.46 -13.23 -26.08
C ALA A 95 30.07 -12.31 -27.16
N SER A 96 30.68 -11.19 -26.77
CA SER A 96 31.37 -10.25 -27.67
C SER A 96 32.89 -10.49 -27.76
N MET A 97 33.40 -11.58 -27.16
CA MET A 97 34.84 -11.88 -27.12
C MET A 97 35.24 -13.07 -28.01
N ASP A 98 34.57 -13.24 -29.16
CA ASP A 98 34.97 -14.21 -30.19
C ASP A 98 35.02 -13.55 -31.57
N THR A 99 35.90 -12.55 -31.76
CA THR A 99 36.46 -12.19 -33.08
C THR A 99 37.74 -11.36 -32.91
N ILE A 100 38.85 -12.00 -32.54
CA ILE A 100 40.22 -11.49 -32.77
C ILE A 100 41.10 -12.72 -33.03
N GLY A 101 41.69 -13.01 -34.19
CA GLY A 101 41.78 -12.38 -35.50
C GLY A 101 42.85 -13.16 -36.30
N THR A 102 42.86 -13.04 -37.63
CA THR A 102 44.06 -13.26 -38.45
C THR A 102 43.98 -12.42 -39.74
N THR A 103 44.84 -11.37 -39.80
CA THR A 103 45.72 -10.90 -40.91
C THR A 103 45.18 -10.81 -42.35
N GLU A 104 45.37 -9.79 -43.22
CA GLU A 104 45.91 -8.41 -43.34
C GLU A 104 45.43 -7.91 -44.76
N PRO A 105 46.00 -6.91 -45.47
CA PRO A 105 45.83 -5.46 -45.38
C PRO A 105 45.29 -4.77 -46.68
N GLU A 106 45.07 -3.44 -46.57
CA GLU A 106 45.00 -2.39 -47.62
C GLU A 106 43.81 -2.32 -48.61
N GLY A 107 43.27 -1.09 -48.81
CA GLY A 107 42.52 -0.74 -50.02
C GLY A 107 41.43 0.35 -49.92
N SER A 108 41.86 1.61 -49.80
CA SER A 108 41.33 2.81 -50.52
C SER A 108 39.82 3.18 -50.58
N ILE A 109 39.54 4.39 -50.06
CA ILE A 109 38.77 5.52 -50.65
C ILE A 109 37.29 5.32 -51.03
N ALA A 110 36.38 6.09 -50.39
CA ALA A 110 35.54 7.13 -51.05
C ALA A 110 34.26 7.48 -50.26
N ASN A 111 34.00 8.78 -50.17
CA ASN A 111 32.76 9.44 -49.70
C ASN A 111 31.49 8.99 -50.44
N ASP A 112 30.34 9.06 -49.76
CA ASP A 112 29.13 9.84 -50.14
C ASP A 112 28.02 9.54 -49.10
N SER A 113 27.63 10.45 -48.21
CA SER A 113 26.68 11.56 -48.38
C SER A 113 25.18 11.18 -48.33
N ILE A 114 24.44 12.02 -47.57
CA ILE A 114 23.01 12.35 -47.68
C ILE A 114 21.97 11.43 -46.99
N GLU A 115 21.55 11.89 -45.79
CA GLU A 115 20.19 12.38 -45.49
C GLU A 115 18.97 11.45 -45.66
N SER A 116 18.31 11.16 -44.53
CA SER A 116 16.84 11.33 -44.48
C SER A 116 16.34 11.50 -43.04
N GLN A 117 16.26 12.77 -42.63
CA GLN A 117 15.22 13.22 -41.72
C GLN A 117 13.86 13.01 -42.42
N ARG A 118 13.00 12.14 -41.90
CA ARG A 118 11.56 12.21 -42.19
C ARG A 118 10.69 11.76 -41.01
N LYS A 119 10.36 12.77 -40.18
CA LYS A 119 8.98 13.22 -39.90
C LYS A 119 8.05 12.29 -39.12
N GLY A 120 7.60 12.77 -37.95
CA GLY A 120 6.18 12.72 -37.58
C GLY A 120 5.81 12.17 -36.20
N ASN A 121 5.85 13.04 -35.19
CA ASN A 121 4.96 13.03 -34.00
C ASN A 121 3.51 13.40 -34.44
N PRO A 122 2.45 13.54 -33.58
CA PRO A 122 2.06 12.98 -32.26
C PRO A 122 0.61 12.43 -32.23
N THR A 123 0.17 12.00 -31.03
CA THR A 123 -1.10 12.38 -30.35
C THR A 123 -2.15 11.29 -30.14
N GLY A 124 -2.59 11.18 -28.88
CA GLY A 124 -3.99 11.00 -28.50
C GLY A 124 -4.26 9.74 -27.66
N THR A 125 -5.04 9.72 -26.59
CA THR A 125 -6.00 10.69 -26.04
C THR A 125 -6.53 10.09 -24.72
N LEU A 126 -6.66 10.95 -23.71
CA LEU A 126 -7.47 10.87 -22.46
C LEU A 126 -7.20 9.76 -21.44
#